data_AF-A0A4Q7NAT1-F1
#
_entry.id   AF-A0A4Q7NAT1-F1
#
_cell.length_a   1.000
_cell.length_b   1.000
_cell.length_c   1.000
_cell.angle_alpha   90.00
_cell.angle_beta   90.00
_cell.angle_gamma   90.00
#
_symmetry.space_group_name_H-M   'P 1'
#
loop_
_entity.id
_entity.type
_entity.pdbx_description
1 polymer ?
#
loop_
_entity_poly.entity_id
_entity_poly.type
_entity_poly.pdbx_seq_one_letter_code
_entity_poly.pdbx_strand_id
1 'polypeptide(L)'
;MTELGAWCGFLGACMLVVGPVYQAVLELDEEGLEHEDLAAVDGDALVPRVPLRWWLLPPVAWWKVRRRQEQLRRALVASLAPDKRLQLLGFTDKATGWVFVSAGGLLIAAKETVELLHELEWAGWLLWPVLVVLAATALGHALLRTRRSAQLRDRLLELP
;
A
#
# COMPACT_ATOMS: atom_id res chain seq x y z
N MET A 1 1.46 -32.50 -5.35
CA MET A 1 2.20 -32.17 -6.58
C MET A 1 3.63 -32.72 -6.42
N THR A 2 4.56 -32.50 -7.37
CA THR A 2 5.98 -32.67 -7.02
C THR A 2 6.37 -31.53 -6.06
N GLU A 3 7.26 -31.78 -5.11
CA GLU A 3 7.75 -30.78 -4.14
C GLU A 3 8.22 -29.49 -4.85
N LEU A 4 8.90 -29.64 -5.99
CA LEU A 4 9.32 -28.53 -6.85
C LEU A 4 8.12 -27.69 -7.34
N GLY A 5 7.01 -28.33 -7.69
CA GLY A 5 5.80 -27.65 -8.15
C GLY A 5 5.17 -26.77 -7.06
N ALA A 6 5.13 -27.25 -5.82
CA ALA A 6 4.61 -26.48 -4.69
C ALA A 6 5.51 -25.27 -4.35
N TRP A 7 6.82 -25.45 -4.37
CA TRP A 7 7.75 -24.32 -4.21
C TRP A 7 7.61 -23.28 -5.32
N CYS A 8 7.46 -23.71 -6.59
CA CYS A 8 7.21 -22.79 -7.71
C CYS A 8 5.89 -22.02 -7.55
N GLY A 9 4.80 -22.69 -7.12
CA GLY A 9 3.51 -22.06 -6.86
C GLY A 9 3.61 -21.00 -5.77
N PHE A 10 4.22 -21.36 -4.63
CA PHE A 10 4.47 -20.45 -3.51
C PHE A 10 5.31 -19.22 -3.91
N LEU A 11 6.45 -19.44 -4.57
CA LEU A 11 7.33 -18.33 -4.99
C LEU A 11 6.65 -17.43 -6.03
N GLY A 12 5.96 -18.02 -7.01
CA GLY A 12 5.19 -17.26 -8.00
C GLY A 12 4.12 -16.39 -7.35
N ALA A 13 3.40 -16.93 -6.37
CA ALA A 13 2.41 -16.18 -5.62
C ALA A 13 3.01 -15.05 -4.79
N CYS A 14 4.18 -15.26 -4.17
CA CYS A 14 4.92 -14.20 -3.49
C CYS A 14 5.30 -13.06 -4.45
N MET A 15 5.74 -13.38 -5.67
CA MET A 15 6.06 -12.37 -6.69
C MET A 15 4.83 -11.57 -7.13
N LEU A 16 3.64 -12.18 -7.15
CA LEU A 16 2.37 -11.49 -7.41
C LEU A 16 1.97 -10.50 -6.30
N VAL A 17 2.61 -10.55 -5.13
CA VAL A 17 2.46 -9.51 -4.10
C VAL A 17 3.50 -8.42 -4.31
N VAL A 18 4.78 -8.81 -4.36
CA VAL A 18 5.91 -7.86 -4.40
C VAL A 18 5.91 -7.03 -5.68
N GLY A 19 5.66 -7.65 -6.83
CA GLY A 19 5.70 -6.98 -8.14
C GLY A 19 4.69 -5.83 -8.25
N PRO A 20 3.39 -6.07 -8.01
CA PRO A 20 2.37 -5.03 -7.98
C PRO A 20 2.62 -3.92 -6.97
N VAL A 21 3.11 -4.22 -5.77
CA VAL A 21 3.50 -3.19 -4.78
C VAL A 21 4.64 -2.32 -5.32
N TYR A 22 5.64 -2.95 -5.93
CA TYR A 22 6.75 -2.24 -6.53
C TYR A 22 6.31 -1.38 -7.72
N GLN A 23 5.45 -1.90 -8.59
CA GLN A 23 4.92 -1.18 -9.74
C GLN A 23 4.05 0.00 -9.31
N ALA A 24 3.26 -0.15 -8.25
CA ALA A 24 2.54 0.95 -7.63
C ALA A 24 3.48 2.10 -7.26
N VAL A 25 4.60 1.80 -6.59
CA VAL A 25 5.56 2.85 -6.20
C VAL A 25 6.14 3.57 -7.40
N LEU A 26 6.45 2.87 -8.49
CA LEU A 26 6.97 3.50 -9.71
C LEU A 26 5.93 4.44 -10.33
N GLU A 27 4.72 3.95 -10.56
CA GLU A 27 3.68 4.73 -11.21
C GLU A 27 3.18 5.90 -10.35
N LEU A 28 3.25 5.77 -9.03
CA LEU A 28 2.90 6.83 -8.09
C LEU A 28 4.01 7.89 -7.95
N ASP A 29 5.28 7.52 -8.10
CA ASP A 29 6.40 8.47 -8.17
C ASP A 29 6.33 9.31 -9.46
N GLU A 30 5.91 8.71 -10.57
CA GLU A 30 5.70 9.40 -11.86
C GLU A 30 4.60 10.46 -11.82
N GLU A 31 3.56 10.29 -10.99
CA GLU A 31 2.49 11.29 -10.84
C GLU A 31 2.98 12.58 -10.16
N GLY A 32 4.19 12.60 -9.59
CA GLY A 32 4.86 13.84 -9.16
C GLY A 32 4.11 14.62 -8.09
N LEU A 33 3.23 13.97 -7.31
CA LEU A 33 2.64 14.57 -6.12
C LEU A 33 3.74 14.73 -5.08
N GLU A 34 4.28 15.94 -5.00
CA GLU A 34 5.28 16.32 -4.03
C GLU A 34 4.73 16.01 -2.63
N HIS A 35 5.48 15.21 -1.86
CA HIS A 35 5.08 14.84 -0.51
C HIS A 35 4.90 16.07 0.39
N GLU A 36 5.56 17.18 0.05
CA GLU A 36 5.44 18.48 0.73
C GLU A 36 4.07 19.12 0.54
N ASP A 37 3.46 19.02 -0.65
CA ASP A 37 2.11 19.53 -0.94
C ASP A 37 1.02 18.85 -0.08
N LEU A 38 1.21 17.57 0.23
CA LEU A 38 0.29 16.79 1.06
C LEU A 38 0.63 16.87 2.55
N ALA A 39 1.91 16.95 2.92
CA ALA A 39 2.37 17.04 4.31
C ALA A 39 2.16 18.42 4.94
N ALA A 40 2.11 19.48 4.13
CA ALA A 40 1.78 20.82 4.60
C ALA A 40 0.32 20.96 5.10
N VAL A 41 -0.53 19.98 4.78
CA VAL A 41 -1.95 20.00 5.14
C VAL A 41 -2.17 19.25 6.46
N ASP A 42 -2.29 19.99 7.56
CA ASP A 42 -2.71 19.41 8.84
C ASP A 42 -4.18 18.95 8.77
N GLY A 43 -4.37 17.64 8.59
CA GLY A 43 -5.69 17.03 8.49
C GLY A 43 -6.55 17.14 9.75
N ASP A 44 -5.95 17.34 10.93
CA ASP A 44 -6.70 17.60 12.16
C ASP A 44 -7.12 19.06 12.29
N ALA A 45 -6.31 19.99 11.78
CA ALA A 45 -6.70 21.38 11.64
C ALA A 45 -7.86 21.55 10.64
N LEU A 46 -7.90 20.72 9.58
CA LEU A 46 -8.99 20.72 8.61
C LEU A 46 -10.28 20.08 9.14
N VAL A 47 -10.19 18.90 9.76
CA VAL A 47 -11.37 18.18 10.28
C VAL A 47 -11.04 17.47 11.61
N PRO A 48 -11.72 17.84 12.71
CA PRO A 48 -11.47 17.26 14.04
C PRO A 48 -11.55 15.73 14.06
N ARG A 49 -10.67 15.08 14.84
CA ARG A 49 -10.69 13.62 15.05
C ARG A 49 -11.99 13.16 15.70
N VAL A 50 -12.43 11.94 15.35
CA VAL A 50 -13.53 11.29 16.06
C VAL A 50 -13.04 10.92 17.46
N PRO A 51 -13.64 11.45 18.53
CA PRO A 51 -13.15 11.16 19.88
C PRO A 51 -13.42 9.71 20.26
N LEU A 52 -12.49 9.13 21.02
CA LEU A 52 -12.45 7.70 21.35
C LEU A 52 -13.75 7.19 21.99
N ARG A 53 -14.46 8.05 22.72
CA ARG A 53 -15.76 7.75 23.36
C ARG A 53 -16.82 7.21 22.39
N TRP A 54 -16.76 7.53 21.10
CA TRP A 54 -17.74 7.00 20.14
C TRP A 54 -17.55 5.51 19.87
N TRP A 55 -16.38 4.93 20.16
CA TRP A 55 -16.13 3.49 20.05
C TRP A 55 -16.92 2.63 21.04
N LEU A 56 -17.53 3.24 22.07
CA LEU A 56 -18.54 2.57 22.91
C LEU A 56 -19.77 2.13 22.09
N LEU A 57 -20.02 2.75 20.93
CA LEU A 57 -21.02 2.32 19.95
C LEU A 57 -20.37 2.17 18.57
N PRO A 58 -19.83 0.98 18.24
CA PRO A 58 -19.08 0.75 17.00
C PRO A 58 -19.78 1.21 15.71
N PRO A 59 -21.10 1.01 15.51
CA PRO A 59 -21.78 1.51 14.32
C PRO A 59 -21.74 3.04 14.20
N VAL A 60 -21.85 3.76 15.32
CA VAL A 60 -21.82 5.22 15.36
C VAL A 60 -20.40 5.73 15.14
N ALA A 61 -19.40 5.09 15.76
CA ALA A 61 -17.99 5.38 15.51
C ALA A 61 -17.66 5.25 14.02
N TRP A 62 -18.04 4.13 13.40
CA TRP A 62 -17.81 3.89 11.98
C TRP A 62 -18.46 4.95 11.10
N TRP A 63 -19.73 5.31 11.36
CA TRP A 63 -20.42 6.35 10.61
C TRP A 63 -19.73 7.73 10.74
N LYS A 64 -19.27 8.09 11.95
CA LYS A 64 -18.54 9.33 12.18
C LYS A 64 -17.17 9.34 11.51
N VAL A 65 -16.44 8.23 11.55
CA VAL A 65 -15.15 8.08 10.85
C VAL A 65 -15.36 8.22 9.35
N ARG A 66 -16.37 7.57 8.79
CA ARG A 66 -16.71 7.67 7.37
C ARG A 66 -17.08 9.10 6.97
N ARG A 67 -17.91 9.79 7.76
CA ARG A 67 -18.24 11.21 7.51
C ARG A 67 -17.02 12.11 7.61
N ARG A 68 -16.14 11.89 8.60
CA ARG A 68 -14.89 12.63 8.75
C ARG A 68 -14.00 12.45 7.53
N GLN A 69 -13.79 11.22 7.08
CA GLN A 69 -12.96 10.95 5.91
C GLN A 69 -13.49 11.65 4.66
N GLU A 70 -14.80 11.65 4.45
CA GLU A 70 -15.41 12.36 3.33
C GLU A 70 -15.25 13.89 3.44
N GLN A 71 -15.41 14.47 4.63
CA GLN A 71 -15.17 15.89 4.87
C GLN A 71 -13.70 16.27 4.64
N LEU A 72 -12.78 15.46 5.16
CA LEU A 72 -11.34 15.68 5.02
C LEU A 72 -10.92 15.59 3.55
N ARG A 73 -11.41 14.58 2.83
CA ARG A 73 -11.18 14.43 1.39
C ARG A 73 -11.65 15.65 0.60
N ARG A 74 -12.85 16.15 0.89
CA ARG A 74 -13.38 17.37 0.22
C ARG A 74 -12.55 18.60 0.55
N ALA A 75 -12.17 18.78 1.81
CA ALA A 75 -11.35 19.92 2.24
C ALA A 75 -9.97 19.90 1.56
N LEU A 76 -9.33 18.74 1.51
CA LEU A 76 -8.03 18.53 0.86
C LEU A 76 -8.12 18.77 -0.65
N VAL A 77 -9.13 18.23 -1.33
CA VAL A 77 -9.34 18.49 -2.76
C VAL A 77 -9.62 19.97 -3.03
N ALA A 78 -10.38 20.64 -2.16
CA ALA A 78 -10.69 22.05 -2.29
C ALA A 78 -9.46 22.96 -2.09
N SER A 79 -8.51 22.58 -1.22
CA SER A 79 -7.27 23.34 -1.01
C SER A 79 -6.24 23.17 -2.13
N LEU A 80 -6.38 22.15 -2.98
CA LEU A 80 -5.47 21.91 -4.10
C LEU A 80 -5.82 22.78 -5.33
N ALA A 81 -4.79 23.22 -6.05
CA ALA A 81 -4.91 23.85 -7.35
C ALA A 81 -5.55 22.89 -8.38
N PRO A 82 -6.25 23.40 -9.42
CA PRO A 82 -6.96 22.56 -10.40
C PRO A 82 -6.10 21.44 -11.02
N ASP A 83 -4.86 21.75 -11.39
CA ASP A 83 -3.95 20.78 -12.02
C ASP A 83 -3.55 19.65 -11.05
N LYS A 84 -3.36 20.00 -9.77
CA LYS A 84 -3.05 19.05 -8.69
C LYS A 84 -4.23 18.13 -8.36
N ARG A 85 -5.47 18.58 -8.60
CA ARG A 85 -6.67 17.73 -8.43
C ARG A 85 -6.70 16.61 -9.47
N LEU A 86 -6.34 16.90 -10.72
CA LEU A 86 -6.25 15.91 -11.79
C LEU A 86 -5.14 14.89 -11.49
N GLN A 87 -3.98 15.34 -11.03
CA GLN A 87 -2.89 14.44 -10.57
C GLN A 87 -3.33 13.57 -9.39
N LEU A 88 -4.05 14.11 -8.41
CA LEU A 88 -4.58 13.33 -7.28
C LEU A 88 -5.57 12.24 -7.72
N LEU A 89 -6.40 12.53 -8.74
CA LEU A 89 -7.29 11.53 -9.33
C LEU A 89 -6.49 10.42 -10.01
N GLY A 90 -5.53 10.76 -10.87
CA GLY A 90 -4.67 9.79 -11.56
C GLY A 90 -3.89 8.91 -10.57
N PHE A 91 -3.31 9.52 -9.54
CA PHE A 91 -2.66 8.82 -8.43
C PHE A 91 -3.61 7.85 -7.73
N THR A 92 -4.83 8.28 -7.40
CA THR A 92 -5.80 7.44 -6.68
C THR A 92 -6.25 6.24 -7.53
N ASP A 93 -6.49 6.45 -8.82
CA ASP A 93 -6.91 5.39 -9.73
C ASP A 93 -5.81 4.34 -9.91
N LYS A 94 -4.56 4.78 -10.13
CA LYS A 94 -3.39 3.88 -10.21
C LYS A 94 -3.16 3.13 -8.90
N ALA A 95 -3.14 3.84 -7.77
CA ALA A 95 -2.95 3.22 -6.45
C ALA A 95 -4.03 2.17 -6.18
N THR A 96 -5.29 2.48 -6.46
CA THR A 96 -6.42 1.57 -6.26
C THR A 96 -6.27 0.33 -7.14
N GLY A 97 -5.91 0.49 -8.41
CA GLY A 97 -5.66 -0.62 -9.33
C GLY A 97 -4.60 -1.58 -8.77
N TRP A 98 -3.44 -1.06 -8.36
CA TRP A 98 -2.38 -1.90 -7.82
C TRP A 98 -2.72 -2.53 -6.47
N VAL A 99 -3.49 -1.86 -5.60
CA VAL A 99 -4.00 -2.45 -4.35
C VAL A 99 -4.85 -3.70 -4.63
N PHE A 100 -5.74 -3.66 -5.63
CA PHE A 100 -6.53 -4.83 -5.98
C PHE A 100 -5.67 -5.99 -6.48
N VAL A 101 -4.68 -5.72 -7.32
CA VAL A 101 -3.77 -6.76 -7.83
C VAL A 101 -2.92 -7.34 -6.70
N SER A 102 -2.33 -6.51 -5.84
CA SER A 102 -1.57 -6.97 -4.67
C SER A 102 -2.43 -7.78 -3.70
N ALA A 103 -3.68 -7.38 -3.47
CA ALA A 103 -4.61 -8.11 -2.62
C ALA A 103 -4.93 -9.49 -3.21
N GLY A 104 -5.15 -9.57 -4.53
CA GLY A 104 -5.30 -10.84 -5.24
C GLY A 104 -4.07 -11.74 -5.09
N GLY A 105 -2.87 -11.19 -5.33
CA GLY A 105 -1.61 -11.88 -5.12
C GLY A 105 -1.44 -12.39 -3.68
N LEU A 106 -1.87 -11.61 -2.69
CA LEU A 106 -1.77 -11.99 -1.28
C LEU A 106 -2.68 -13.16 -0.93
N LEU A 107 -3.89 -13.19 -1.47
CA LEU A 107 -4.81 -14.31 -1.30
C LEU A 107 -4.25 -15.59 -1.95
N ILE A 108 -3.66 -15.47 -3.14
CA ILE A 108 -3.00 -16.60 -3.80
C ILE A 108 -1.81 -17.06 -2.96
N ALA A 109 -0.96 -16.14 -2.48
CA ALA A 109 0.19 -16.47 -1.64
C ALA A 109 -0.22 -17.17 -0.34
N ALA A 110 -1.30 -16.73 0.30
CA ALA A 110 -1.84 -17.39 1.48
C ALA A 110 -2.31 -18.82 1.17
N LYS A 111 -3.03 -19.03 0.07
CA LYS A 111 -3.47 -20.35 -0.39
C LYS A 111 -2.28 -21.27 -0.70
N GLU A 112 -1.32 -20.81 -1.49
CA GLU A 112 -0.13 -21.60 -1.86
C GLU A 112 0.76 -21.89 -0.64
N THR A 113 0.82 -20.97 0.33
CA THR A 113 1.50 -21.22 1.61
C THR A 113 0.82 -22.33 2.39
N VAL A 114 -0.51 -22.34 2.49
CA VAL A 114 -1.25 -23.41 3.17
C VAL A 114 -1.03 -24.75 2.49
N GLU A 115 -1.06 -24.79 1.15
CA GLU A 115 -0.79 -26.02 0.39
C GLU A 115 0.65 -26.51 0.58
N LEU A 116 1.63 -25.62 0.50
CA LEU A 116 3.04 -25.95 0.75
C LEU A 116 3.24 -26.49 2.18
N LEU A 117 2.63 -25.87 3.19
CA LEU A 117 2.71 -26.34 4.57
C LEU A 117 2.06 -27.73 4.73
N HIS A 118 0.95 -28.00 4.04
CA HIS A 118 0.34 -29.33 4.05
C HIS A 118 1.21 -30.37 3.35
N GLU A 119 1.80 -30.06 2.19
CA GLU A 119 2.68 -31.00 1.48
C GLU A 119 3.96 -31.32 2.27
N LEU A 120 4.47 -30.36 3.04
CA LEU A 120 5.65 -30.52 3.91
C LEU A 120 5.30 -31.08 5.30
N GLU A 121 4.03 -31.33 5.60
CA GLU A 121 3.52 -31.71 6.94
C GLU A 121 3.92 -30.72 8.05
N TRP A 122 4.09 -29.45 7.70
CA TRP A 122 4.47 -28.38 8.62
C TRP A 122 3.25 -27.80 9.35
N ALA A 123 3.52 -27.16 10.50
CA ALA A 123 2.47 -26.60 11.32
C ALA A 123 1.81 -25.36 10.66
N GLY A 124 0.47 -25.35 10.59
CA GLY A 124 -0.30 -24.30 9.91
C GLY A 124 -0.14 -22.87 10.47
N TRP A 125 0.35 -22.71 11.70
CA TRP A 125 0.63 -21.38 12.27
C TRP A 125 1.75 -20.64 11.52
N LEU A 126 2.60 -21.36 10.78
CA LEU A 126 3.68 -20.81 9.96
C LEU A 126 3.17 -19.93 8.80
N LEU A 127 1.87 -19.98 8.49
CA LEU A 127 1.25 -19.04 7.54
C LEU A 127 1.51 -17.58 7.94
N TRP A 128 1.30 -17.23 9.21
CA TRP A 128 1.41 -15.85 9.69
C TRP A 128 2.82 -15.26 9.55
N PRO A 129 3.90 -15.92 10.04
CA PRO A 129 5.25 -15.38 9.84
C PRO A 129 5.62 -15.30 8.36
N VAL A 130 5.18 -16.24 7.51
CA VAL A 130 5.43 -16.17 6.06
C VAL A 130 4.75 -14.93 5.46
N LEU A 131 3.49 -14.66 5.79
CA LEU A 131 2.79 -13.46 5.32
C LEU A 131 3.44 -12.17 5.83
N VAL A 132 3.92 -12.16 7.08
CA VAL A 132 4.65 -11.01 7.64
C VAL A 132 5.96 -10.79 6.90
N VAL A 133 6.73 -11.84 6.62
CA VAL A 133 7.98 -11.75 5.84
C VAL A 133 7.69 -11.27 4.43
N LEU A 134 6.62 -11.76 3.79
CA LEU A 134 6.23 -11.34 2.45
C LEU A 134 5.86 -9.84 2.42
N ALA A 135 5.04 -9.39 3.38
CA ALA A 135 4.68 -7.99 3.52
C ALA A 135 5.90 -7.10 3.79
N ALA A 136 6.78 -7.52 4.72
CA ALA A 136 8.01 -6.81 5.03
C ALA A 136 8.96 -6.73 3.84
N THR A 137 9.04 -7.79 3.03
CA THR A 137 9.86 -7.82 1.81
C THR A 137 9.30 -6.88 0.74
N ALA A 138 7.98 -6.90 0.51
CA ALA A 138 7.32 -6.01 -0.43
C ALA A 138 7.52 -4.53 -0.04
N LEU A 139 7.24 -4.19 1.23
CA LEU A 139 7.41 -2.83 1.75
C LEU A 139 8.88 -2.41 1.79
N GLY A 140 9.77 -3.29 2.23
CA GLY A 140 11.20 -3.01 2.30
C GLY A 140 11.78 -2.72 0.93
N HIS A 141 11.41 -3.51 -0.09
CA HIS A 141 11.85 -3.29 -1.47
C HIS A 141 11.30 -1.97 -2.02
N ALA A 142 10.03 -1.67 -1.79
CA ALA A 142 9.41 -0.39 -2.13
C ALA A 142 10.15 0.81 -1.48
N LEU A 143 10.37 0.78 -0.17
CA LEU A 143 11.02 1.86 0.58
C LEU A 143 12.49 2.08 0.17
N LEU A 144 13.25 1.00 0.02
CA LEU A 144 14.65 1.08 -0.41
C LEU A 144 14.76 1.67 -1.82
N ARG A 145 13.81 1.35 -2.71
CA ARG A 145 13.74 1.92 -4.05
C ARG A 145 13.50 3.42 -4.00
N THR A 146 12.47 3.89 -3.29
CA THR A 146 12.16 5.32 -3.19
C THR A 146 13.35 6.12 -2.67
N ARG A 147 14.05 5.61 -1.64
CA ARG A 147 15.27 6.24 -1.10
C ARG A 147 16.41 6.30 -2.12
N ARG A 148 16.65 5.22 -2.86
CA ARG A 148 17.71 5.18 -3.89
C ARG A 148 17.41 6.12 -5.06
N SER A 149 16.15 6.17 -5.50
CA SER A 149 15.71 7.07 -6.57
C SER A 149 15.93 8.54 -6.19
N ALA A 150 15.58 8.93 -4.96
CA ALA A 150 15.85 10.27 -4.46
C ALA A 150 17.35 10.60 -4.46
N GLN A 151 18.19 9.72 -3.90
CA GLN A 151 19.65 9.92 -3.85
C GLN A 151 20.29 10.01 -5.25
N LEU A 152 19.80 9.24 -6.23
CA LEU A 152 20.28 9.30 -7.61
C LEU A 152 19.84 10.59 -8.30
N ARG A 153 18.61 11.05 -8.07
CA ARG A 153 18.10 12.30 -8.61
C ARG A 153 18.94 13.48 -8.13
N ASP A 154 19.23 13.55 -6.84
CA ASP A 154 20.07 14.61 -6.24
C ASP A 154 21.47 14.61 -6.87
N ARG A 155 22.11 13.44 -7.00
CA ARG A 155 23.43 13.32 -7.63
C ARG A 155 23.46 13.73 -9.09
N LEU A 156 22.39 13.46 -9.86
CA LEU A 156 22.32 13.85 -11.26
C LEU A 156 22.13 15.36 -11.44
N LEU A 157 21.44 16.02 -10.51
CA LEU A 157 21.27 17.48 -10.50
C LEU A 157 22.55 18.22 -10.10
N GLU A 158 23.47 17.55 -9.41
CA GLU A 158 24.80 18.07 -9.03
C GLU A 158 25.87 17.90 -10.13
N LEU A 159 25.56 17.21 -11.24
CA LEU A 159 26.51 17.06 -12.35
C LEU A 159 26.59 18.36 -13.19
N PRO A 160 27.81 18.81 -13.54
CA PRO A 160 28.04 20.05 -14.29
C PRO A 160 27.63 19.98 -15.76
#